data_AF-A0A1H0KES0-F1
#
_entry.id   AF-A0A1H0KES0-F1
#
_cell.length_a   1.000
_cell.length_b   1.000
_cell.length_c   1.000
_cell.angle_alpha   90.00
_cell.angle_beta   90.00
_cell.angle_gamma   90.00
#
_symmetry.space_group_name_H-M   'P 1'
#
loop_
_entity.id
_entity.type
_entity.pdbx_description
1 polymer ?
#
loop_
_entity_poly.entity_id
_entity_poly.type
_entity_poly.pdbx_seq_one_letter_code
_entity_poly.pdbx_strand_id
1 'polypeptide(L)'
;MKLRDFSLLAATTLFSAATLAAGYTGPGSEAPRAASTQVTTVKAAEAAADDTPAVLEGTVVKRIRGEHYEFKDATGSIRVEIDDEDWPSGAQVSDSTKVRLVGEVDNDRDGREIDVDRVELVQ
;
A
#
# COMPACT_ATOMS: atom_id res chain seq x y z
N MET A 1 56.53 -31.56 36.14
CA MET A 1 56.78 -30.57 35.07
C MET A 1 55.61 -29.57 35.10
N LYS A 2 55.94 -28.27 35.11
CA LYS A 2 55.11 -27.07 34.83
C LYS A 2 54.18 -27.29 33.62
N LEU A 3 53.04 -26.62 33.35
CA LEU A 3 52.26 -25.42 33.73
C LEU A 3 50.95 -25.57 32.88
N ARG A 4 49.75 -25.00 33.10
CA ARG A 4 49.37 -23.58 33.16
C ARG A 4 47.82 -23.50 33.18
N ASP A 5 47.27 -22.69 34.08
CA ASP A 5 45.86 -22.25 34.13
C ASP A 5 45.53 -21.29 32.98
N PHE A 6 44.26 -21.14 32.55
CA PHE A 6 43.74 -19.86 32.03
C PHE A 6 42.19 -19.76 32.05
N SER A 7 41.71 -19.07 33.08
CA SER A 7 40.72 -17.97 33.12
C SER A 7 39.35 -18.00 32.41
N LEU A 8 38.34 -17.97 33.30
CA LEU A 8 37.04 -17.29 33.33
C LEU A 8 36.87 -15.99 32.50
N LEU A 9 35.72 -15.82 31.82
CA LEU A 9 35.14 -14.51 31.44
C LEU A 9 33.62 -14.69 31.18
N ALA A 10 32.75 -14.37 32.15
CA ALA A 10 32.05 -13.09 32.38
C ALA A 10 30.97 -12.75 31.34
N ALA A 11 29.71 -12.74 31.82
CA ALA A 11 28.52 -12.32 31.09
C ALA A 11 28.31 -10.80 31.19
N THR A 12 27.92 -10.17 30.08
CA THR A 12 27.41 -8.79 30.05
C THR A 12 26.34 -8.65 28.96
N THR A 13 25.11 -8.35 29.40
CA THR A 13 23.99 -7.90 28.57
C THR A 13 24.19 -6.45 28.16
N LEU A 14 23.97 -6.11 26.88
CA LEU A 14 23.85 -4.72 26.44
C LEU A 14 22.62 -4.53 25.55
N PHE A 15 21.86 -3.50 25.93
CA PHE A 15 20.61 -3.00 25.37
C PHE A 15 20.75 -2.53 23.90
N SER A 16 19.63 -2.64 23.18
CA SER A 16 19.40 -2.13 21.83
C SER A 16 19.62 -0.61 21.70
N ALA A 17 20.24 -0.21 20.59
CA ALA A 17 20.03 1.09 19.97
C ALA A 17 20.05 0.90 18.44
N ALA A 18 18.88 0.67 17.85
CA ALA A 18 18.72 0.73 16.41
C ALA A 18 18.62 2.21 16.00
N THR A 19 19.76 2.82 15.67
CA THR A 19 19.77 4.10 14.96
C THR A 19 19.55 3.82 13.47
N LEU A 20 18.30 3.91 13.00
CA LEU A 20 17.99 3.96 11.58
C LEU A 20 17.74 5.41 11.17
N ALA A 21 18.79 6.09 10.72
CA ALA A 21 18.67 7.19 9.75
C ALA A 21 20.07 7.63 9.30
N ALA A 22 20.45 7.21 8.09
CA ALA A 22 21.18 8.01 7.10
C ALA A 22 21.46 7.11 5.90
N GLY A 23 20.69 7.28 4.82
CA GLY A 23 20.92 6.59 3.56
C GLY A 23 22.32 6.90 3.02
N TYR A 24 23.08 5.83 2.76
CA TYR A 24 24.35 5.88 2.03
C TYR A 24 24.07 6.31 0.58
N THR A 25 24.73 7.36 0.08
CA THR A 25 24.61 7.87 -1.30
C THR A 25 25.93 7.75 -2.09
N GLY A 26 26.70 6.68 -1.85
CA GLY A 26 27.89 6.35 -2.65
C GLY A 26 27.57 5.49 -3.87
N PRO A 27 28.50 5.28 -4.82
CA PRO A 27 28.26 4.43 -5.99
C PRO A 27 27.74 3.04 -5.59
N GLY A 28 26.54 2.68 -6.04
CA GLY A 28 25.80 1.49 -5.57
C GLY A 28 24.71 1.76 -4.51
N SER A 29 24.43 3.03 -4.19
CA SER A 29 23.38 3.45 -3.24
C SER A 29 21.95 3.29 -3.74
N GLU A 30 21.76 2.93 -5.00
CA GLU A 30 20.47 2.47 -5.49
C GLU A 30 20.46 0.95 -5.34
N ALA A 31 20.02 0.46 -4.17
CA ALA A 31 19.33 -0.81 -4.23
C ALA A 31 18.20 -0.62 -5.25
N PRO A 32 18.10 -1.45 -6.31
CA PRO A 32 17.00 -1.30 -7.25
C PRO A 32 15.73 -1.44 -6.44
N ARG A 33 15.03 -0.32 -6.20
CA ARG A 33 13.65 -0.35 -5.75
C ARG A 33 12.98 -1.13 -6.86
N ALA A 34 12.61 -2.38 -6.59
CA ALA A 34 11.81 -3.16 -7.52
C ALA A 34 10.72 -2.22 -7.99
N ALA A 35 10.67 -1.94 -9.29
CA ALA A 35 9.68 -1.04 -9.84
C ALA A 35 8.32 -1.66 -9.50
N SER A 36 7.70 -1.19 -8.43
CA SER A 36 6.34 -1.58 -8.07
C SER A 36 5.50 -1.13 -9.24
N THR A 37 5.10 -2.11 -10.05
CA THR A 37 4.39 -1.84 -11.30
C THR A 37 2.99 -1.40 -10.88
N GLN A 38 2.75 -0.10 -10.98
CA GLN A 38 1.42 0.46 -10.72
C GLN A 38 0.40 -0.21 -11.64
N VAL A 39 -0.70 -0.69 -11.07
CA VAL A 39 -1.80 -1.30 -11.83
C VAL A 39 -2.84 -0.26 -12.20
N THR A 40 -3.45 -0.41 -13.38
CA THR A 40 -4.38 0.58 -13.94
C THR A 40 -5.72 0.00 -14.37
N THR A 41 -5.99 -1.27 -14.05
CA THR A 41 -7.27 -1.92 -14.32
C THR A 41 -7.67 -2.76 -13.12
N VAL A 42 -8.98 -2.91 -12.88
CA VAL A 42 -9.52 -3.76 -11.83
C VAL A 42 -9.00 -5.20 -11.98
N LYS A 43 -9.03 -5.76 -13.20
CA LYS A 43 -8.54 -7.12 -13.45
C LYS A 43 -7.04 -7.30 -13.14
N ALA A 44 -6.23 -6.26 -13.29
CA ALA A 44 -4.83 -6.30 -12.90
C ALA A 44 -4.67 -6.21 -11.37
N ALA A 45 -5.47 -5.36 -10.72
CA ALA A 45 -5.48 -5.24 -9.25
C ALA A 45 -5.87 -6.55 -8.55
N GLU A 46 -6.85 -7.29 -9.08
CA GLU A 46 -7.25 -8.61 -8.55
C GLU A 46 -6.09 -9.63 -8.55
N ALA A 47 -5.13 -9.49 -9.46
CA ALA A 47 -3.98 -10.38 -9.59
C ALA A 47 -2.69 -9.80 -8.98
N ALA A 48 -2.74 -8.58 -8.47
CA ALA A 48 -1.59 -7.89 -7.92
C ALA A 48 -1.25 -8.39 -6.52
N ALA A 49 -0.01 -8.13 -6.09
CA ALA A 49 0.41 -8.37 -4.71
C ALA A 49 -0.17 -7.29 -3.78
N ASP A 50 -0.11 -7.54 -2.47
CA ASP A 50 -0.31 -6.48 -1.46
C ASP A 50 0.60 -5.29 -1.70
N ASP A 51 0.16 -4.12 -1.23
CA ASP A 51 0.86 -2.84 -1.30
C ASP A 51 1.22 -2.43 -2.74
N THR A 52 0.58 -3.03 -3.75
CA THR A 52 0.83 -2.67 -5.14
C THR A 52 0.11 -1.35 -5.44
N PRO A 53 0.80 -0.30 -5.90
CA PRO A 53 0.14 0.96 -6.23
C PRO A 53 -0.92 0.79 -7.31
N ALA A 54 -2.07 1.45 -7.16
CA ALA A 54 -3.19 1.40 -8.09
C ALA A 54 -3.62 2.80 -8.52
N VAL A 55 -3.87 2.97 -9.82
CA VAL A 55 -4.54 4.16 -10.36
C VAL A 55 -5.62 3.69 -11.31
N LEU A 56 -6.87 3.69 -10.84
CA LEU A 56 -8.00 3.10 -11.56
C LEU A 56 -8.99 4.17 -12.00
N GLU A 57 -9.43 4.12 -13.27
CA GLU A 57 -10.48 5.02 -13.77
C GLU A 57 -11.78 4.24 -14.07
N GLY A 58 -12.90 4.72 -13.54
CA GLY A 58 -14.17 3.99 -13.54
C GLY A 58 -15.27 4.73 -12.79
N THR A 59 -16.22 4.00 -12.21
CA THR A 59 -17.37 4.56 -11.47
C THR A 59 -17.56 3.88 -10.13
N VAL A 60 -17.89 4.64 -9.09
CA VAL A 60 -18.33 4.10 -7.81
C VAL A 60 -19.84 3.83 -7.89
N VAL A 61 -20.21 2.55 -7.92
CA VAL A 61 -21.56 2.09 -8.28
C VAL A 61 -22.51 2.11 -7.08
N LYS A 62 -22.05 1.65 -5.92
CA LYS A 62 -22.86 1.62 -4.70
C LYS A 62 -22.01 1.58 -3.44
N ARG A 63 -22.53 2.11 -2.34
CA ARG A 63 -22.01 1.87 -0.98
C ARG A 63 -22.41 0.46 -0.53
N ILE A 64 -21.43 -0.32 -0.05
CA ILE A 64 -21.66 -1.67 0.46
C ILE A 64 -21.97 -1.59 1.96
N ARG A 65 -21.08 -0.94 2.73
CA ARG A 65 -21.16 -0.72 4.18
C ARG A 65 -20.07 0.30 4.57
N GLY A 66 -20.23 1.07 5.65
CA GLY A 66 -19.14 1.92 6.17
C GLY A 66 -18.43 2.73 5.07
N GLU A 67 -17.11 2.79 5.07
CA GLU A 67 -16.29 3.41 4.01
C GLU A 67 -16.05 2.50 2.79
N HIS A 68 -16.77 1.39 2.67
CA HIS A 68 -16.59 0.45 1.57
C HIS A 68 -17.63 0.61 0.47
N TYR A 69 -17.16 0.63 -0.77
CA TYR A 69 -17.94 0.83 -1.98
C TYR A 69 -17.61 -0.23 -3.05
N GLU A 70 -18.52 -0.42 -3.99
CA GLU A 70 -18.23 -1.15 -5.23
C GLU A 70 -17.75 -0.16 -6.29
N PHE A 71 -16.54 -0.37 -6.81
CA PHE A 71 -16.01 0.33 -7.96
C PHE A 71 -16.01 -0.57 -9.18
N LYS A 72 -16.22 0.02 -10.36
CA LYS A 72 -16.28 -0.72 -11.63
C LYS A 72 -15.52 0.01 -12.73
N ASP A 73 -14.74 -0.74 -13.50
CA ASP A 73 -14.17 -0.32 -14.78
C ASP A 73 -14.62 -1.26 -15.92
N ALA A 74 -13.99 -1.15 -17.09
CA ALA A 74 -14.30 -2.00 -18.24
C ALA A 74 -13.84 -3.47 -18.08
N THR A 75 -12.97 -3.74 -17.12
CA THR A 75 -12.33 -5.04 -16.89
C THR A 75 -12.95 -5.84 -15.75
N GLY A 76 -13.66 -5.19 -14.82
CA GLY A 76 -14.34 -5.86 -13.71
C GLY A 76 -14.94 -4.90 -12.68
N SER A 77 -15.36 -5.46 -11.56
CA SER A 77 -15.77 -4.74 -10.34
C SER A 77 -14.86 -5.16 -9.19
N ILE A 78 -14.51 -4.22 -8.31
CA ILE A 78 -13.73 -4.49 -7.09
C ILE A 78 -14.30 -3.68 -5.92
N ARG A 79 -14.09 -4.18 -4.70
CA ARG A 79 -14.33 -3.40 -3.48
C ARG A 79 -13.27 -2.31 -3.36
N VAL A 80 -13.66 -1.14 -2.88
CA VAL A 80 -12.76 -0.05 -2.54
C VAL A 80 -13.13 0.50 -1.18
N GLU A 81 -12.14 0.83 -0.37
CA GLU A 81 -12.29 1.61 0.86
C GLU A 81 -11.96 3.06 0.54
N ILE A 82 -12.86 3.99 0.88
CA ILE A 82 -12.71 5.43 0.63
C ILE A 82 -13.18 6.15 1.88
N ASP A 83 -12.24 6.74 2.61
CA ASP A 83 -12.55 7.55 3.79
C ASP A 83 -13.33 8.81 3.39
N ASP A 84 -14.11 9.34 4.34
CA ASP A 84 -14.93 10.53 4.10
C ASP A 84 -14.07 11.74 3.67
N GLU A 85 -12.80 11.80 4.09
CA GLU A 85 -11.85 12.87 3.75
C GLU A 85 -11.25 12.76 2.33
N ASP A 86 -11.27 11.59 1.70
CA ASP A 86 -10.63 11.37 0.39
C ASP A 86 -11.52 11.74 -0.80
N TRP A 87 -12.81 12.01 -0.52
CA TRP A 87 -13.75 12.52 -1.50
C TRP A 87 -13.43 13.97 -1.91
N PRO A 88 -13.64 14.35 -3.19
CA PRO A 88 -13.42 15.72 -3.62
C PRO A 88 -14.39 16.65 -2.88
N SER A 89 -13.84 17.65 -2.18
CA SER A 89 -14.65 18.57 -1.40
C SER A 89 -15.71 19.28 -2.24
N GLY A 90 -16.97 19.20 -1.80
CA GLY A 90 -18.10 19.88 -2.43
C GLY A 90 -18.60 19.23 -3.74
N ALA A 91 -18.05 18.09 -4.14
CA ALA A 91 -18.53 17.33 -5.29
C ALA A 91 -19.61 16.31 -4.88
N GLN A 92 -20.56 16.07 -5.79
CA GLN A 92 -21.45 14.91 -5.70
C GLN A 92 -20.95 13.84 -6.66
N VAL A 93 -20.50 12.71 -6.13
CA VAL A 93 -20.16 11.52 -6.91
C VAL A 93 -21.38 10.60 -6.90
N SER A 94 -21.90 10.28 -8.09
CA SER A 94 -22.96 9.28 -8.27
C SER A 94 -22.43 8.09 -9.07
N ASP A 95 -23.29 7.08 -9.26
CA ASP A 95 -23.02 5.90 -10.09
C ASP A 95 -22.79 6.21 -11.58
N SER A 96 -23.09 7.43 -12.02
CA SER A 96 -22.78 7.93 -13.37
C SER A 96 -21.51 8.77 -13.45
N THR A 97 -20.93 9.16 -12.31
CA THR A 97 -19.74 10.02 -12.25
C THR A 97 -18.49 9.18 -12.50
N LYS A 98 -17.74 9.50 -13.54
CA LYS A 98 -16.41 8.91 -13.73
C LYS A 98 -15.41 9.52 -12.75
N VAL A 99 -14.67 8.66 -12.09
CA VAL A 99 -13.62 9.05 -11.15
C VAL A 99 -12.33 8.30 -11.45
N ARG A 100 -11.23 8.88 -11.00
CA ARG A 100 -9.92 8.24 -10.88
C ARG A 100 -9.66 8.01 -9.40
N LEU A 101 -9.40 6.77 -9.03
CA LEU A 101 -8.96 6.38 -7.70
C LEU A 101 -7.44 6.26 -7.72
N VAL A 102 -6.77 6.88 -6.77
CA VAL A 102 -5.33 6.69 -6.50
C VAL A 102 -5.21 6.05 -5.13
N GLY A 103 -4.44 4.97 -5.03
CA GLY A 103 -4.28 4.23 -3.79
C GLY A 103 -3.41 3.00 -3.97
N GLU A 104 -3.68 1.97 -3.19
CA GLU A 104 -2.95 0.71 -3.22
C GLU A 104 -3.86 -0.51 -3.11
N VAL A 105 -3.37 -1.62 -3.65
CA VAL A 105 -4.04 -2.90 -3.57
C VAL A 105 -3.83 -3.47 -2.16
N ASP A 106 -4.91 -3.69 -1.43
CA ASP A 106 -4.89 -4.29 -0.09
C ASP A 106 -5.60 -5.65 -0.07
N ASN A 107 -5.21 -6.53 0.84
CA ASN A 107 -5.84 -7.82 1.09
C ASN A 107 -6.04 -8.04 2.57
N ASP A 108 -7.21 -7.59 3.03
CA ASP A 108 -7.71 -7.81 4.38
C ASP A 108 -8.35 -9.21 4.53
N ARG A 109 -9.17 -9.38 5.57
CA ARG A 109 -9.91 -10.62 5.83
C ARG A 109 -11.14 -10.81 4.94
N ASP A 110 -11.67 -9.74 4.38
CA ASP A 110 -12.85 -9.73 3.51
C ASP A 110 -12.46 -9.84 2.02
N GLY A 111 -11.16 -9.83 1.74
CA GLY A 111 -10.56 -10.15 0.46
C GLY A 111 -10.02 -8.91 -0.25
N ARG A 112 -9.65 -9.09 -1.52
CA ARG A 112 -8.93 -8.06 -2.26
C ARG A 112 -9.74 -6.78 -2.46
N GLU A 113 -9.14 -5.64 -2.15
CA GLU A 113 -9.71 -4.32 -2.35
C GLU A 113 -8.66 -3.29 -2.77
N ILE A 114 -9.10 -2.05 -3.00
CA ILE A 114 -8.24 -0.88 -3.12
C ILE A 114 -8.45 -0.02 -1.88
N ASP A 115 -7.39 0.23 -1.14
CA ASP A 115 -7.35 1.31 -0.14
C ASP A 115 -7.06 2.62 -0.89
N VAL A 116 -7.97 3.59 -0.81
CA VAL A 116 -7.98 4.78 -1.69
C VAL A 116 -7.48 6.01 -0.95
N ASP A 117 -6.28 6.47 -1.29
CA ASP A 117 -5.71 7.73 -0.80
C ASP A 117 -6.37 8.99 -1.39
N ARG A 118 -7.02 8.86 -2.56
CA ARG A 118 -7.61 10.00 -3.27
C ARG A 118 -8.61 9.61 -4.32
N VAL A 119 -9.73 10.34 -4.33
CA VAL A 119 -10.68 10.35 -5.44
C VAL A 119 -10.52 11.63 -6.26
N GLU A 120 -10.44 11.51 -7.57
CA GLU A 120 -10.41 12.62 -8.52
C GLU A 120 -11.56 12.52 -9.52
N LEU A 121 -12.26 13.63 -9.79
CA LEU A 121 -13.28 13.66 -10.84
C LEU A 121 -12.61 13.63 -12.22
N VAL A 122 -13.09 12.75 -13.10
CA VAL A 122 -12.66 12.70 -14.50
C VAL A 122 -13.65 13.53 -15.33
N GLN A 123 -13.15 14.52 -16.06
CA GLN A 123 -13.94 15.40 -16.93
C GLN A 123 -14.22 14.77 -18.29
#